data_AF-A0A073IH03-F1
#
_entry.id   AF-A0A073IH03-F1
#
_cell.length_a   1.000
_cell.length_b   1.000
_cell.length_c   1.000
_cell.angle_alpha   90.00
_cell.angle_beta   90.00
_cell.angle_gamma   90.00
#
_symmetry.space_group_name_H-M   'P 1'
#
loop_
_entity.id
_entity.type
_entity.pdbx_description
1 polymer ?
#
loop_
_entity_poly.entity_id
_entity_poly.type
_entity_poly.pdbx_seq_one_letter_code
_entity_poly.pdbx_strand_id
1 'polypeptide(L)' 'MICATGANASRIRRRTYPTRDHARQDAFDDIEMFYNPKRKHSNNGMLSPADFEERQLKLEKAGV' A
#
# COMPACT_ATOMS: atom_id res chain seq x y z
N MET A 1 -13.92 24.66 -5.51
CA MET A 1 -14.58 23.63 -4.67
C MET A 1 -13.52 22.75 -4.07
N ILE A 2 -13.39 22.82 -2.75
CA ILE A 2 -12.57 21.92 -1.95
C ILE A 2 -13.44 20.67 -1.73
N CYS A 3 -13.04 19.54 -2.30
CA CYS A 3 -13.55 18.24 -1.88
C CYS A 3 -12.35 17.41 -1.43
N ALA A 4 -12.00 17.56 -0.16
CA ALA A 4 -11.25 16.55 0.57
C ALA A 4 -12.27 15.54 1.10
N THR A 5 -12.41 14.38 0.43
CA THR A 5 -13.16 13.26 1.00
C THR A 5 -12.66 11.94 0.42
N GLY A 6 -12.17 11.06 1.29
CA GLY A 6 -12.07 9.62 1.02
C GLY A 6 -10.68 9.08 0.66
N ALA A 7 -9.81 8.95 1.65
CA ALA A 7 -8.56 8.20 1.54
C ALA A 7 -8.79 6.68 1.60
N ASN A 8 -9.60 6.10 0.71
CA ASN A 8 -9.90 4.66 0.70
C ASN A 8 -9.91 4.00 -0.69
N ALA A 9 -9.41 4.69 -1.72
CA ALA A 9 -9.21 4.08 -3.04
C ALA A 9 -7.86 4.52 -3.61
N SER A 10 -7.13 3.57 -4.18
CA SER A 10 -5.87 3.76 -4.93
C SER A 10 -5.92 5.04 -5.77
N ARG A 11 -4.96 5.95 -5.58
CA ARG A 11 -4.95 7.28 -6.20
C ARG A 11 -4.59 7.25 -7.69
N ILE A 12 -4.13 6.10 -8.19
CA ILE A 12 -3.69 5.88 -9.58
C ILE A 12 -4.84 5.51 -10.54
N ARG A 13 -6.10 5.85 -10.24
CA ARG A 13 -7.19 5.58 -11.19
C ARG A 13 -7.35 6.74 -12.17
N ARG A 14 -6.91 6.50 -13.42
CA ARG A 14 -7.11 7.35 -14.62
C ARG A 14 -6.49 8.76 -14.53
N ARG A 15 -5.21 8.83 -14.16
CA ARG A 15 -4.41 10.06 -14.29
C ARG A 15 -3.58 10.03 -15.56
N THR A 16 -3.54 11.15 -16.28
CA THR A 16 -2.55 11.41 -17.33
C THR A 16 -1.38 12.13 -16.69
N TYR A 17 -0.18 11.57 -16.80
CA TYR A 17 1.02 12.13 -16.22
C TYR A 17 1.77 13.00 -17.24
N PRO A 18 2.30 14.16 -16.83
CA PRO A 18 3.08 15.01 -17.72
C PRO A 18 4.45 14.41 -18.04
N THR A 19 5.02 13.64 -17.11
CA THR A 19 6.32 12.97 -17.26
C THR A 19 6.29 11.58 -16.64
N ARG A 20 7.18 10.70 -17.12
CA ARG A 20 7.32 9.34 -16.58
C ARG A 20 7.76 9.32 -15.12
N ASP A 21 8.53 10.31 -14.68
CA ASP A 21 9.01 10.40 -13.31
C ASP A 21 7.89 10.75 -12.33
N HIS A 22 6.94 11.61 -12.72
CA HIS A 22 5.74 11.85 -11.90
C HIS A 22 4.85 10.60 -11.80
N ALA A 23 4.71 9.83 -12.88
CA ALA A 23 4.00 8.56 -12.83
C ALA A 23 4.68 7.55 -11.88
N ARG A 24 6.02 7.50 -11.92
CA ARG A 24 6.81 6.63 -11.05
C ARG A 24 6.66 7.01 -9.58
N GLN A 25 6.74 8.31 -9.26
CA GLN A 25 6.59 8.79 -7.88
C GLN A 25 5.20 8.48 -7.32
N ASP A 26 4.14 8.81 -8.06
CA ASP A 26 2.76 8.46 -7.66
C ASP A 26 2.57 6.94 -7.50
N ALA A 27 3.24 6.13 -8.32
CA ALA A 27 3.21 4.67 -8.21
C ALA A 27 3.85 4.16 -6.91
N PHE A 28 5.01 4.71 -6.54
CA PHE A 28 5.66 4.39 -5.28
C PHE A 28 4.80 4.80 -4.09
N ASP A 29 4.25 6.02 -4.11
CA ASP A 29 3.40 6.52 -3.02
C ASP A 29 2.13 5.68 -2.83
N ASP A 30 1.50 5.19 -3.90
CA ASP A 30 0.33 4.30 -3.80
C ASP A 30 0.70 2.93 -3.22
N ILE A 31 1.88 2.39 -3.56
CA ILE A 31 2.37 1.11 -3.03
C ILE A 31 2.68 1.24 -1.53
N GLU A 32 3.46 2.25 -1.14
CA GLU A 32 3.93 2.39 0.24
C GLU A 32 2.84 2.88 1.19
N MET A 33 2.02 3.86 0.78
CA MET A 33 1.06 4.49 1.70
C MET A 33 -0.33 3.82 1.70
N PHE A 34 -0.68 3.09 0.63
CA PHE A 34 -2.02 2.51 0.47
C PHE A 34 -2.00 0.99 0.29
N TYR A 35 -1.10 0.44 -0.51
CA TYR A 35 -1.08 -0.99 -0.77
C TYR A 35 -0.56 -1.77 0.45
N ASN A 36 0.68 -1.52 0.87
CA ASN A 36 1.34 -2.30 1.91
C ASN A 36 0.71 -2.19 3.31
N PRO A 37 0.30 -1.01 3.81
CA PRO A 37 -0.22 -0.88 5.17
C PRO A 37 -1.74 -0.99 5.29
N LYS A 38 -2.51 -0.68 4.23
CA LYS A 38 -3.99 -0.61 4.33
C LYS A 38 -4.70 -1.79 3.67
N ARG A 39 -4.10 -2.43 2.66
CA ARG A 39 -4.77 -3.49 1.92
C ARG A 39 -4.71 -4.81 2.69
N LYS A 40 -5.85 -5.28 3.17
CA LYS A 40 -5.96 -6.59 3.83
C LYS A 40 -6.17 -7.69 2.79
N HIS A 41 -5.48 -8.82 2.95
CA HIS A 41 -5.63 -9.97 2.06
C HIS A 41 -6.11 -11.21 2.82
N SER A 42 -7.13 -11.88 2.30
CA SER A 42 -7.63 -13.16 2.84
C SER A 42 -6.53 -14.21 2.98
N ASN A 43 -5.61 -14.30 2.02
CA ASN A 43 -4.50 -15.26 2.05
C ASN A 43 -3.49 -14.94 3.17
N ASN A 44 -3.40 -13.68 3.60
CA ASN A 44 -2.54 -13.26 4.70
C ASN A 44 -3.28 -13.27 6.05
N GLY A 45 -4.42 -13.96 6.16
CA GLY A 45 -5.23 -13.99 7.38
C GLY A 45 -5.86 -12.63 7.71
N MET A 46 -6.23 -11.85 6.69
CA MET A 46 -6.75 -10.49 6.80
C MET A 46 -5.76 -9.47 7.38
N LEU A 47 -4.47 -9.79 7.34
CA LEU A 47 -3.38 -8.85 7.61
C LEU A 47 -3.04 -8.03 6.37
N SER A 48 -2.47 -6.85 6.60
CA SER A 48 -1.78 -6.13 5.53
C SER A 48 -0.48 -6.85 5.17
N PRO A 49 0.06 -6.68 3.94
CA PRO A 49 1.37 -7.18 3.58
C PRO A 49 2.47 -6.82 4.59
N ALA A 50 2.51 -5.56 5.04
CA ALA A 50 3.50 -5.11 6.03
C ALA A 50 3.36 -5.83 7.38
N ASP A 51 2.14 -5.96 7.89
CA ASP A 51 1.89 -6.66 9.16
C ASP A 51 2.20 -8.16 9.06
N PHE A 52 1.96 -8.75 7.89
CA PHE A 52 2.28 -10.14 7.62
C PHE A 52 3.80 -10.36 7.65
N GLU A 53 4.57 -9.53 6.94
CA GLU A 53 6.03 -9.58 6.95
C GLU A 53 6.60 -9.37 8.36
N GLU A 54 6.10 -8.38 9.11
CA GLU A 54 6.53 -8.16 10.49
C GLU A 54 6.25 -9.37 11.38
N ARG A 55 5.09 -10.01 11.23
CA ARG A 55 4.76 -11.25 11.95
C ARG A 55 5.72 -12.39 11.57
N GLN A 56 5.98 -12.59 10.29
CA GLN A 56 6.91 -13.63 9.84
C GLN A 56 8.32 -13.39 10.40
N LEU A 57 8.83 -12.17 10.32
CA LEU A 57 10.14 -11.79 10.89
C LEU A 57 10.20 -12.03 12.40
N LYS A 58 9.11 -11.77 13.14
CA LYS A 58 9.05 -12.07 14.59
C LYS A 58 9.09 -13.56 14.86
N LEU A 59 8.41 -14.38 14.06
CA LEU A 59 8.42 -15.84 14.20
C LEU A 59 9.81 -16.42 13.88
N GLU A 60 10.44 -15.95 12.81
CA GLU A 60 11.78 -16.36 12.41
C GLU A 60 12.83 -15.99 13.47
N LYS A 61 12.73 -14.78 14.03
CA LYS A 61 13.58 -14.34 15.16
C LYS A 61 13.31 -15.09 16.46
N ALA A 62 12.11 -15.63 16.64
CA ALA A 62 11.74 -16.42 17.81
C ALA A 62 12.25 -17.87 17.75
N GLY A 63 12.87 -18.29 16.64
CA GLY A 63 13.55 -19.59 16.55
C GLY A 63 12.62 -20.80 16.57
N VAL A 64 11.47 -20.71 15.90
CA VAL A 64 10.62 -21.88 15.60
C VAL A 64 11.19 -22.63 14.39
#